data_AF-A0A0Q9CXC2-F1
#
_entry.id   AF-A0A0Q9CXC2-F1
#
_cell.length_a   1.000
_cell.length_b   1.000
_cell.length_c   1.000
_cell.angle_alpha   90.00
_cell.angle_beta   90.00
_cell.angle_gamma   90.00
#
_symmetry.space_group_name_H-M   'P 1'
#
loop_
_entity.id
_entity.type
_entity.pdbx_description
1 polymer ?
#
loop_
_entity_poly.entity_id
_entity_poly.type
_entity_poly.pdbx_seq_one_letter_code
_entity_poly.pdbx_strand_id
1 'polypeptide(L)'
;MTANALHLGSAASDVSRHHSERRPGGIASPQGSAGLGGNTLAQIVEENCPGMLASAGVVIEHLDAQAGTWQFSADEGKTWRAIRTDLINRAGNLGLALDSDARLRVLPFGGHRVNGARVAFHTVERRHGQGNGSYRAYASDEREEGCSRTVTLVLGLSAINGAPPIVHVPRPRNKRALVQRAAAAAGAAGASLSGSMALA
;
A
#
# COMPACT_ATOMS: atom_id res chain seq x y z
N MET A 1 51.55 -54.37 -14.98
CA MET A 1 50.08 -54.38 -14.92
C MET A 1 49.55 -53.83 -16.23
N THR A 2 48.55 -54.51 -16.77
CA THR A 2 48.03 -54.55 -18.15
C THR A 2 47.42 -53.26 -18.69
N ALA A 3 47.44 -53.12 -20.01
CA ALA A 3 46.83 -52.08 -20.83
C ALA A 3 45.39 -52.42 -21.29
N ASN A 4 44.73 -51.40 -21.88
CA ASN A 4 43.55 -51.42 -22.78
C ASN A 4 42.16 -51.74 -22.23
N ALA A 5 41.18 -50.84 -22.47
CA ALA A 5 40.19 -51.01 -23.55
C ALA A 5 39.21 -49.82 -23.65
N LEU A 6 38.95 -49.40 -24.90
CA LEU A 6 37.91 -48.48 -25.38
C LEU A 6 36.54 -49.18 -25.46
N HIS A 7 35.43 -48.43 -25.39
CA HIS A 7 34.17 -48.60 -26.18
C HIS A 7 33.31 -47.33 -25.97
N LEU A 8 33.05 -46.46 -26.96
CA LEU A 8 32.11 -46.54 -28.12
C LEU A 8 30.61 -46.36 -27.79
N GLY A 9 29.98 -45.42 -28.49
CA GLY A 9 28.52 -45.23 -28.58
C GLY A 9 28.14 -43.73 -28.61
N SER A 10 28.20 -43.01 -29.73
CA SER A 10 27.25 -43.02 -30.87
C SER A 10 25.84 -42.53 -30.50
N ALA A 11 25.47 -41.31 -30.93
CA ALA A 11 24.39 -41.06 -31.88
C ALA A 11 24.07 -39.55 -31.94
N ALA A 12 23.91 -39.06 -33.16
CA ALA A 12 23.48 -37.73 -33.53
C ALA A 12 21.94 -37.66 -33.64
N SER A 13 21.44 -36.42 -33.76
CA SER A 13 20.10 -36.03 -34.25
C SER A 13 18.96 -36.24 -33.23
N ASP A 14 17.86 -35.48 -33.19
CA ASP A 14 17.24 -34.58 -34.16
C ASP A 14 16.36 -33.56 -33.41
N VAL A 15 16.07 -32.46 -34.09
CA VAL A 15 15.13 -31.41 -33.72
C VAL A 15 13.72 -32.00 -33.56
N SER A 16 13.04 -31.67 -32.46
CA SER A 16 11.58 -31.62 -32.49
C SER A 16 11.03 -30.52 -31.59
N ARG A 17 10.43 -29.53 -32.25
CA ARG A 17 9.63 -28.47 -31.67
C ARG A 17 8.36 -29.09 -31.11
N HIS A 18 8.21 -29.12 -29.80
CA HIS A 18 6.89 -29.19 -29.17
C HIS A 18 6.55 -27.87 -28.51
N HIS A 19 5.73 -27.14 -29.27
CA HIS A 19 4.82 -26.12 -28.81
C HIS A 19 4.10 -26.63 -27.56
N SER A 20 4.38 -26.04 -26.40
CA SER A 20 3.60 -26.25 -25.19
C SER A 20 3.58 -24.93 -24.45
N GLU A 21 2.48 -24.23 -24.70
CA GLU A 21 1.97 -23.03 -24.06
C GLU A 21 2.44 -22.88 -22.61
N ARG A 22 3.43 -22.00 -22.40
CA ARG A 22 3.84 -21.58 -21.06
C ARG A 22 2.77 -20.61 -20.55
N ARG A 23 1.72 -21.17 -19.97
CA ARG A 23 0.76 -20.48 -19.11
C ARG A 23 1.55 -19.56 -18.17
N PRO A 24 1.40 -18.22 -18.21
CA PRO A 24 1.90 -17.40 -17.13
C PRO A 24 1.01 -17.71 -15.93
N GLY A 25 1.50 -18.58 -15.06
CA GLY A 25 1.05 -18.63 -13.67
C GLY A 25 1.36 -17.27 -13.09
N GLY A 26 0.35 -16.40 -13.11
CA GLY A 26 0.39 -15.15 -12.36
C GLY A 26 0.71 -15.52 -10.94
N ILE A 27 1.92 -15.18 -10.52
CA ILE A 27 2.24 -15.06 -9.10
C ILE A 27 1.23 -14.04 -8.63
N ALA A 28 0.20 -14.51 -7.92
CA ALA A 28 -0.71 -13.63 -7.23
C ALA A 28 0.17 -12.90 -6.21
N SER A 29 0.62 -11.70 -6.58
CA SER A 29 1.05 -10.72 -5.60
C SER A 29 -0.04 -10.70 -4.53
N PRO A 30 0.27 -10.80 -3.23
CA PRO A 30 -0.73 -10.55 -2.22
C PRO A 30 -1.16 -9.10 -2.45
N GLN A 31 -2.29 -8.92 -3.13
CA GLN A 31 -2.98 -7.64 -3.22
C GLN A 31 -3.50 -7.38 -1.81
N GLY A 32 -2.61 -6.86 -0.96
CA GLY A 32 -2.98 -6.18 0.26
C GLY A 32 -3.99 -5.14 -0.15
N SER A 33 -5.24 -5.34 0.24
CA SER A 33 -6.35 -4.45 -0.07
C SER A 33 -5.99 -3.08 0.48
N ALA A 34 -5.51 -2.20 -0.41
CA ALA A 34 -5.15 -0.83 -0.09
C ALA A 34 -6.45 -0.10 0.21
N GLY A 35 -6.78 0.06 1.49
CA GLY A 35 -7.98 0.76 1.91
C GLY A 35 -8.01 1.07 3.39
N LEU A 36 -7.55 2.27 3.74
CA LEU A 36 -7.63 2.90 5.08
C LEU A 36 -6.94 2.16 6.24
N GLY A 37 -6.10 1.18 5.91
CA GLY A 37 -5.33 0.39 6.87
C GLY A 37 -3.93 0.92 7.16
N GLY A 38 -3.53 2.10 6.66
CA GLY A 38 -2.18 2.64 6.86
C GLY A 38 -1.09 1.93 6.05
N ASN A 39 -0.18 2.71 5.48
CA ASN A 39 1.00 2.19 4.82
C ASN A 39 2.00 1.69 5.88
N THR A 40 2.82 0.71 5.50
CA THR A 40 3.91 0.26 6.37
C THR A 40 5.00 1.32 6.44
N LEU A 41 5.74 1.36 7.53
CA LEU A 41 6.88 2.27 7.65
C LEU A 41 7.95 2.00 6.60
N ALA A 42 8.16 0.72 6.24
CA ALA A 42 9.02 0.34 5.13
C ALA A 42 8.59 1.03 3.83
N GLN A 43 7.30 0.99 3.50
CA GLN A 43 6.78 1.61 2.28
C GLN A 43 6.89 3.14 2.33
N ILE A 44 6.57 3.76 3.46
CA ILE A 44 6.71 5.22 3.64
C ILE A 44 8.17 5.65 3.43
N VAL A 45 9.11 4.90 4.01
CA VAL A 45 10.55 5.15 3.85
C VAL A 45 10.98 4.97 2.40
N GLU A 46 10.63 3.86 1.77
CA GLU A 46 11.04 3.53 0.40
C GLU A 46 10.53 4.57 -0.62
N GLU A 47 9.28 5.00 -0.48
CA GLU A 47 8.65 5.95 -1.42
C GLU A 47 9.13 7.39 -1.21
N ASN A 48 9.52 7.79 0.00
CA ASN A 48 9.77 9.20 0.35
C ASN A 48 11.23 9.52 0.72
N CYS A 49 12.10 8.52 0.83
CA CYS A 49 13.50 8.70 1.22
C CYS A 49 14.44 7.91 0.30
N PRO A 50 14.61 8.34 -0.96
CA PRO A 50 15.50 7.65 -1.90
C PRO A 50 16.94 7.63 -1.39
N GLY A 51 17.59 6.46 -1.46
CA GLY A 51 18.97 6.27 -1.02
C GLY A 51 19.15 5.99 0.48
N MET A 52 18.07 5.93 1.26
CA MET A 52 18.15 5.44 2.63
C MET A 52 18.25 3.90 2.64
N LEU A 53 19.12 3.36 3.50
CA LEU A 53 19.34 1.92 3.62
C LEU A 53 18.05 1.17 4.00
N ALA A 54 17.98 -0.10 3.63
CA ALA A 54 16.91 -1.01 4.07
C ALA A 54 16.87 -1.04 5.60
N SER A 55 15.82 -0.46 6.17
CA SER A 55 15.68 -0.30 7.61
C SER A 55 14.89 -1.46 8.23
N ALA A 56 15.34 -1.93 9.40
CA ALA A 56 14.59 -2.91 10.18
C ALA A 56 13.47 -2.27 11.02
N GLY A 57 13.53 -0.95 11.22
CA GLY A 57 12.51 -0.19 11.94
C GLY A 57 12.72 1.30 11.87
N VAL A 58 11.93 2.07 12.61
CA VAL A 58 12.14 3.50 12.81
C VAL A 58 11.96 3.84 14.27
N VAL A 59 12.43 5.02 14.64
CA VAL A 59 11.99 5.69 15.86
C VAL A 59 11.31 6.99 15.42
N ILE A 60 10.02 7.09 15.64
CA ILE A 60 9.25 8.30 15.34
C ILE A 60 9.51 9.33 16.44
N GLU A 61 10.02 10.47 16.03
CA GLU A 61 10.42 11.58 16.91
C GLU A 61 9.37 12.68 16.94
N HIS A 62 8.62 12.85 15.85
CA HIS A 62 7.58 13.88 15.79
C HIS A 62 6.46 13.48 14.84
N LEU A 63 5.22 13.77 15.24
CA LEU A 63 4.03 13.68 14.39
C LEU A 63 3.22 14.95 14.51
N ASP A 64 2.71 15.46 13.39
CA ASP A 64 1.83 16.63 13.38
C ASP A 64 0.53 16.37 14.14
N ALA A 65 0.45 16.85 15.38
CA ALA A 65 -0.71 16.66 16.25
C ALA A 65 -1.97 17.38 15.73
N GLN A 66 -1.84 18.34 14.81
CA GLN A 66 -2.98 19.04 14.21
C GLN A 66 -3.59 18.26 13.04
N ALA A 67 -2.85 17.30 12.48
CA ALA A 67 -3.33 16.49 11.37
C ALA A 67 -4.44 15.52 11.78
N GLY A 68 -4.51 15.12 13.06
CA GLY A 68 -5.53 14.21 13.56
C GLY A 68 -5.06 13.28 14.67
N THR A 69 -5.83 12.23 14.92
CA THR A 69 -5.45 11.16 15.86
C THR A 69 -4.54 10.16 15.17
N TRP A 70 -3.26 10.16 15.56
CA TRP A 70 -2.26 9.23 15.05
C TRP A 70 -2.37 7.85 15.71
N GLN A 71 -2.21 6.82 14.88
CA GLN A 71 -2.30 5.44 15.32
C GLN A 71 -1.27 4.58 14.58
N PHE A 72 -0.84 3.52 15.23
CA PHE A 72 -0.05 2.48 14.60
C PHE A 72 -0.65 1.10 14.84
N SER A 73 -0.25 0.15 13.99
CA SER A 73 -0.54 -1.27 14.13
C SER A 73 0.75 -2.07 13.97
N ALA A 74 0.95 -3.05 14.85
CA ALA A 74 2.05 -4.01 14.78
C ALA A 74 1.58 -5.41 14.32
N ASP A 75 0.32 -5.54 13.93
CA ASP A 75 -0.34 -6.79 13.56
C ASP A 75 -1.06 -6.68 12.20
N GLU A 76 -0.39 -6.02 11.26
CA GLU A 76 -0.83 -5.83 9.88
C GLU A 76 -2.14 -5.07 9.71
N GLY A 77 -2.54 -4.28 10.70
CA GLY A 77 -3.75 -3.46 10.69
C GLY A 77 -4.96 -4.11 11.39
N LYS A 78 -4.78 -5.26 12.04
CA LYS A 78 -5.85 -5.94 12.80
C LYS A 78 -6.25 -5.16 14.05
N THR A 79 -5.28 -4.61 14.77
CA THR A 79 -5.51 -3.73 15.92
C THR A 79 -4.72 -2.43 15.77
N TRP A 80 -5.27 -1.36 16.35
CA TRP A 80 -4.73 -0.02 16.26
C TRP A 80 -4.54 0.59 17.64
N ARG A 81 -3.34 1.12 17.89
CA ARG A 81 -2.96 1.78 19.13
C ARG A 81 -2.73 3.26 18.87
N ALA A 82 -3.28 4.11 19.73
CA ALA A 82 -3.07 5.55 19.66
C ALA A 82 -1.61 5.91 19.97
N ILE A 83 -1.05 6.84 19.19
CA ILE A 83 0.26 7.42 19.44
C ILE A 83 0.10 8.65 20.33
N ARG A 84 0.88 8.70 21.41
CA ARG A 84 0.98 9.82 22.33
C ARG A 84 1.88 10.88 21.73
N THR A 85 1.32 11.70 20.84
CA THR A 85 2.06 12.80 20.19
C THR A 85 2.59 13.82 21.22
N ASP A 86 1.91 13.95 22.37
CA ASP A 86 2.36 14.75 23.52
C ASP A 86 3.70 14.26 24.11
N LEU A 87 3.97 12.95 24.05
CA LEU A 87 5.20 12.37 24.58
C LEU A 87 6.39 12.50 23.61
N ILE A 88 6.14 12.42 22.31
CA ILE A 88 7.22 12.48 21.31
C ILE A 88 7.52 13.92 20.85
N ASN A 89 6.51 14.80 20.80
CA ASN A 89 6.71 16.18 20.34
C ASN A 89 7.28 17.12 21.42
N ARG A 90 7.36 16.67 22.68
CA ARG A 90 7.96 17.46 23.77
C ARG A 90 9.48 17.43 23.69
N ALA A 91 10.12 18.42 24.32
CA ALA A 91 11.55 18.36 24.57
C ALA A 91 11.93 17.11 25.39
N GLY A 92 13.08 16.51 25.09
CA GLY A 92 13.65 15.38 25.85
C GLY A 92 13.98 14.11 25.05
N ASN A 93 14.13 14.20 23.73
CA ASN A 93 14.54 13.10 22.84
C ASN A 93 13.84 11.76 23.14
N LEU A 94 12.51 11.79 23.30
CA LEU A 94 11.71 10.60 23.50
C LEU A 94 10.99 10.27 22.19
N GLY A 95 11.17 9.06 21.66
CA GLY A 95 10.58 8.63 20.41
C GLY A 95 9.79 7.34 20.55
N LEU A 96 8.93 7.05 19.57
CA LEU A 96 8.19 5.79 19.48
C LEU A 96 8.94 4.81 18.56
N ALA A 97 9.43 3.72 19.13
CA ALA A 97 10.12 2.66 18.40
C ALA A 97 9.13 1.76 17.68
N LEU A 98 9.25 1.58 16.36
CA LEU A 98 8.39 0.75 15.54
C LEU A 98 9.21 -0.09 14.54
N ASP A 99 8.85 -1.36 14.36
CA ASP A 99 9.46 -2.19 13.31
C ASP A 99 8.98 -1.75 11.92
N SER A 100 9.73 -2.07 10.87
CA SER A 100 9.47 -1.57 9.52
C SER A 100 8.17 -2.09 8.90
N ASP A 101 7.66 -3.21 9.39
CA ASP A 101 6.36 -3.80 9.02
C ASP A 101 5.17 -3.17 9.77
N ALA A 102 5.42 -2.36 10.82
CA ALA A 102 4.36 -1.64 11.49
C ALA A 102 3.69 -0.64 10.53
N ARG A 103 2.37 -0.53 10.65
CA ARG A 103 1.55 0.38 9.85
C ARG A 103 1.31 1.66 10.59
N LEU A 104 1.36 2.78 9.89
CA LEU A 104 1.08 4.11 10.43
C LEU A 104 -0.20 4.66 9.78
N ARG A 105 -1.07 5.30 10.58
CA ARG A 105 -2.21 6.04 10.05
C ARG A 105 -2.51 7.28 10.90
N VAL A 106 -3.22 8.22 10.30
CA VAL A 106 -3.81 9.38 10.98
C VAL A 106 -5.30 9.47 10.65
N LEU A 107 -6.12 9.66 11.68
CA LEU A 107 -7.56 9.91 11.54
C LEU A 107 -7.78 11.43 11.61
N PRO A 108 -8.06 12.11 10.48
CA PRO A 108 -8.14 13.56 10.46
C PRO A 108 -9.25 14.10 11.36
N PHE A 109 -9.00 15.24 12.02
CA PHE A 109 -10.07 15.95 12.72
C PHE A 109 -11.09 16.48 11.72
N GLY A 110 -12.38 16.34 12.04
CA GLY A 110 -13.45 16.83 11.17
C GLY A 110 -13.37 18.35 10.97
N GLY A 111 -13.60 18.80 9.73
CA GLY A 111 -13.67 20.24 9.40
C GLY A 111 -12.40 20.83 8.76
N HIS A 112 -11.27 20.11 8.75
CA HIS A 112 -10.02 20.60 8.17
C HIS A 112 -9.58 19.77 6.97
N ARG A 113 -9.27 20.43 5.86
CA ARG A 113 -8.55 19.80 4.74
C ARG A 113 -7.07 19.74 5.10
N VAL A 114 -6.62 18.59 5.58
CA VAL A 114 -5.20 18.31 5.79
C VAL A 114 -4.60 17.91 4.44
N ASN A 115 -3.83 18.80 3.81
CA ASN A 115 -3.15 18.51 2.55
C ASN A 115 -1.86 17.70 2.74
N GLY A 116 -1.25 17.80 3.92
CA GLY A 116 -0.12 16.99 4.34
C GLY A 116 0.13 17.13 5.84
N ALA A 117 0.91 16.21 6.39
CA ALA A 117 1.23 16.14 7.80
C ALA A 117 2.73 15.94 8.00
N ARG A 118 3.31 16.65 8.96
CA ARG A 118 4.73 16.51 9.30
C ARG A 118 4.98 15.20 10.04
N VAL A 119 5.97 14.45 9.58
CA VAL A 119 6.48 13.23 10.22
C VAL A 119 8.00 13.36 10.33
N ALA A 120 8.55 13.19 11.53
CA ALA A 120 10.00 13.10 11.73
C ALA A 120 10.38 11.79 12.40
N PHE A 121 11.42 11.14 11.90
CA PHE A 121 11.90 9.86 12.40
C PHE A 121 13.35 9.64 11.97
N HIS A 122 14.03 8.68 12.59
CA HIS A 122 15.24 8.08 12.05
C HIS A 122 15.04 6.57 11.86
N THR A 123 15.82 5.98 10.96
CA THR A 123 15.82 4.54 10.72
C THR A 123 16.73 3.80 11.70
N VAL A 124 16.46 2.52 11.91
CA VAL A 124 17.31 1.65 12.72
C VAL A 124 17.62 0.35 11.96
N GLU A 125 18.86 -0.10 12.06
CA GLU A 125 19.31 -1.32 11.38
C GLU A 125 18.83 -2.61 12.05
N ARG A 126 18.46 -2.53 13.34
CA ARG A 126 17.97 -3.66 14.11
C ARG A 126 16.49 -3.52 14.42
N ARG A 127 15.74 -4.61 14.26
CA ARG A 127 14.35 -4.70 14.71
C ARG A 127 14.26 -4.47 16.22
N HIS A 128 13.21 -3.79 16.65
CA HIS A 128 12.89 -3.56 18.05
C HIS A 128 12.33 -4.81 18.71
N GLY A 129 11.63 -5.67 17.96
CA GLY A 129 11.08 -6.94 18.46
C GLY A 129 10.12 -6.71 19.63
N GLN A 130 10.45 -7.19 20.82
CA GLN A 130 9.64 -6.94 22.03
C GLN A 130 9.51 -5.43 22.37
N GLY A 131 10.41 -4.59 21.86
CA GLY A 131 10.35 -3.14 21.99
C GLY A 131 9.41 -2.45 20.99
N ASN A 132 8.79 -3.16 20.06
CA ASN A 132 7.92 -2.57 19.06
C ASN A 132 6.68 -1.91 19.71
N GLY A 133 6.51 -0.61 19.45
CA GLY A 133 5.46 0.21 20.03
C GLY A 133 5.74 0.72 21.45
N SER A 134 7.02 0.77 21.86
CA SER A 134 7.46 1.36 23.13
C SER A 134 8.06 2.76 22.93
N TYR A 135 7.88 3.64 23.92
CA TYR A 135 8.51 4.96 23.95
C TYR A 135 9.90 4.85 24.56
N ARG A 136 10.92 5.37 23.88
CA ARG A 136 12.33 5.22 24.28
C ARG A 136 13.10 6.51 24.05
N ALA A 137 14.05 6.77 24.96
CA ALA A 137 15.00 7.84 24.75
C ALA A 137 15.89 7.51 23.55
N TYR A 138 16.23 8.52 22.76
CA TYR A 138 17.19 8.42 21.67
C TYR A 138 18.25 9.53 21.80
N ALA A 139 19.42 9.32 21.21
CA ALA A 139 20.47 10.34 21.16
C ALA A 139 20.06 11.45 20.17
N SER A 140 20.15 12.72 20.58
CA SER A 140 19.99 13.85 19.67
C SER A 140 21.09 13.89 18.61
N ASP A 141 20.95 14.77 17.62
CA ASP A 141 21.78 14.90 16.42
C ASP A 141 23.30 15.11 16.60
N GLU A 142 23.83 15.04 17.83
CA GLU A 142 25.26 14.74 18.12
C GLU A 142 25.56 13.25 17.89
N ARG A 143 25.02 12.71 16.80
CA ARG A 143 25.14 11.30 16.41
C ARG A 143 26.50 11.09 15.77
N GLU A 144 27.28 10.15 16.30
CA GLU A 144 28.57 9.73 15.71
C GLU A 144 28.39 9.32 14.24
N GLU A 145 29.45 9.45 13.44
CA GLU A 145 29.48 9.03 12.04
C GLU A 145 29.01 7.57 11.91
N GLY A 146 27.84 7.34 11.31
CA GLY A 146 27.21 6.02 11.18
C GLY A 146 25.89 5.84 11.93
N CYS A 147 25.49 6.77 12.81
CA CYS A 147 24.13 6.79 13.36
C CYS A 147 23.12 7.38 12.36
N SER A 148 21.94 6.76 12.24
CA SER A 148 20.88 7.24 11.35
C SER A 148 20.38 8.63 11.78
N ARG A 149 20.44 9.59 10.85
CA ARG A 149 20.03 10.98 11.07
C ARG A 149 18.52 11.12 11.02
N THR A 150 17.97 12.04 11.81
CA THR A 150 16.55 12.38 11.73
C THR A 150 16.19 12.93 10.35
N VAL A 151 15.20 12.28 9.73
CA VAL A 151 14.55 12.72 8.50
C VAL A 151 13.22 13.37 8.88
N THR A 152 12.96 14.55 8.31
CA THR A 152 11.67 15.24 8.44
C THR A 152 10.99 15.30 7.08
N LEU A 153 9.76 14.78 7.01
CA LEU A 153 8.94 14.76 5.81
C LEU A 153 7.63 15.54 6.04
N VAL A 154 7.04 16.02 4.96
CA VAL A 154 5.64 16.46 4.92
C VAL A 154 4.91 15.53 3.94
N LEU A 155 4.08 14.64 4.48
CA LEU A 155 3.45 13.57 3.72
C LEU A 155 1.98 13.84 3.48
N GLY A 156 1.49 13.58 2.27
CA GLY A 156 0.06 13.57 1.98
C GLY A 156 -0.66 12.43 2.71
N LEU A 157 -1.95 12.60 2.99
CA LEU A 157 -2.73 11.59 3.72
C LEU A 157 -2.75 10.22 3.03
N SER A 158 -2.70 10.15 1.71
CA SER A 158 -2.62 8.87 0.98
C SER A 158 -1.29 8.14 1.17
N ALA A 159 -0.19 8.88 1.32
CA ALA A 159 1.13 8.29 1.61
C ALA A 159 1.20 7.73 3.04
N ILE A 160 0.42 8.29 3.96
CA ILE A 160 0.31 7.81 5.34
C ILE A 160 -0.73 6.68 5.44
N ASN A 161 -1.99 6.95 5.08
CA ASN A 161 -3.13 6.07 5.31
C ASN A 161 -3.30 4.97 4.24
N GLY A 162 -2.54 5.04 3.16
CA GLY A 162 -2.76 4.27 1.95
C GLY A 162 -3.85 4.88 1.06
N ALA A 163 -3.82 4.55 -0.22
CA ALA A 163 -4.91 4.87 -1.13
C ALA A 163 -6.16 4.06 -0.74
N PRO A 164 -7.37 4.63 -0.80
CA PRO A 164 -8.60 3.85 -0.68
C PRO A 164 -8.68 2.82 -1.82
N PRO A 165 -9.36 1.68 -1.60
CA PRO A 165 -9.43 0.67 -2.63
C PRO A 165 -10.25 1.23 -3.77
N ILE A 166 -9.90 0.88 -5.00
CA ILE A 166 -10.74 1.22 -6.14
C ILE A 166 -12.05 0.44 -5.99
N VAL A 167 -13.07 1.09 -5.44
CA VAL A 167 -14.41 0.54 -5.39
C VAL A 167 -15.06 0.86 -6.73
N HIS A 168 -15.23 -0.16 -7.58
CA HIS A 168 -16.11 -0.03 -8.73
C HIS A 168 -17.54 0.04 -8.22
N VAL A 169 -18.03 1.25 -7.95
CA VAL A 169 -19.44 1.47 -7.66
C VAL A 169 -20.18 1.40 -8.98
N PRO A 170 -21.01 0.37 -9.24
CA PRO A 170 -21.82 0.33 -10.43
C PRO A 170 -22.67 1.60 -10.45
N ARG A 171 -22.68 2.32 -11.56
CA ARG A 171 -23.53 3.52 -11.69
C ARG A 171 -24.95 3.13 -11.26
N PRO A 172 -25.57 3.86 -10.31
CA PRO A 172 -26.94 3.58 -9.90
C PRO A 172 -27.83 3.53 -11.14
N ARG A 173 -28.36 2.33 -11.48
CA ARG A 173 -29.26 2.18 -12.62
C ARG A 173 -30.53 2.95 -12.29
N ASN A 174 -30.76 4.07 -12.96
CA ASN A 174 -32.01 4.81 -12.81
C ASN A 174 -33.16 3.98 -13.39
N LYS A 175 -33.83 3.21 -12.51
CA LYS A 175 -34.94 2.30 -12.88
C LYS A 175 -36.08 3.06 -13.56
N ARG A 176 -36.36 4.31 -13.16
CA ARG A 176 -37.40 5.15 -13.78
C ARG A 176 -37.05 5.51 -15.23
N ALA A 177 -35.80 5.92 -15.48
CA ALA A 177 -35.37 6.24 -16.84
C ALA A 177 -35.40 5.02 -17.78
N LEU A 178 -35.14 3.82 -17.26
CA LEU A 178 -35.23 2.58 -18.04
C LEU A 178 -36.68 2.23 -18.40
N VAL A 179 -37.60 2.37 -17.44
CA VAL A 179 -39.05 2.16 -17.69
C VAL A 179 -39.58 3.18 -18.68
N GLN A 180 -39.19 4.45 -18.57
CA GLN A 180 -39.56 5.50 -19.54
C GLN A 180 -39.01 5.22 -20.93
N ARG A 181 -37.76 4.76 -21.05
CA ARG A 181 -37.18 4.34 -22.35
C ARG A 181 -37.89 3.13 -22.93
N ALA A 182 -38.24 2.15 -22.10
CA ALA A 182 -38.98 0.96 -22.54
C ALA A 182 -40.40 1.33 -23.03
N ALA A 183 -41.08 2.22 -22.31
CA ALA A 183 -42.40 2.72 -22.70
C ALA A 183 -42.33 3.55 -23.99
N ALA A 184 -41.33 4.42 -24.14
CA ALA A 184 -41.14 5.20 -25.37
C ALA A 184 -40.81 4.32 -26.59
N ALA A 185 -39.99 3.27 -26.40
CA ALA A 185 -39.68 2.32 -27.46
C ALA A 185 -40.90 1.49 -27.90
N ALA A 186 -41.73 1.06 -26.94
CA ALA A 186 -42.98 0.36 -27.23
C ALA A 186 -44.00 1.26 -27.98
N GLY A 187 -44.09 2.54 -27.59
CA GLY A 187 -44.94 3.51 -28.28
C GLY A 187 -44.49 3.80 -29.72
N ALA A 188 -43.18 3.90 -29.96
CA ALA A 188 -42.62 4.10 -31.30
C ALA A 188 -42.86 2.89 -32.24
N ALA A 189 -42.75 1.66 -31.71
CA ALA A 189 -43.03 0.45 -32.47
C ALA A 189 -44.53 0.28 -32.80
N GLY A 190 -45.43 0.70 -31.90
CA GLY A 190 -46.87 0.71 -32.16
C GLY A 190 -47.28 1.70 -33.25
N ALA A 191 -46.66 2.88 -33.27
CA ALA A 191 -46.93 3.90 -34.30
C ALA A 191 -46.43 3.47 -35.70
N SER A 192 -45.30 2.75 -35.80
CA SER A 192 -44.80 2.27 -37.09
C SER A 192 -45.67 1.18 -37.72
N LEU A 193 -46.36 0.38 -36.90
CA LEU A 193 -47.24 -0.70 -37.38
C LEU A 193 -48.61 -0.17 -37.86
N SER A 194 -49.11 0.91 -37.26
CA SER A 194 -50.38 1.52 -37.68
C SER A 194 -50.25 2.37 -38.95
N GLY A 195 -49.05 2.87 -39.26
CA GLY A 195 -48.79 3.67 -40.47
C GLY A 195 -48.77 2.87 -41.78
N SER A 196 -48.61 1.54 -41.72
CA SER A 196 -48.51 0.67 -42.91
C SER A 196 -49.84 0.06 -43.38
N MET A 197 -50.97 0.33 -42.71
CA MET A 197 -52.29 -0.22 -43.07
C MET A 197 -53.19 0.75 -43.85
N ALA A 198 -52.73 1.96 -44.17
CA ALA A 198 -53.51 2.98 -44.86
C ALA A 198 -52.97 3.22 -46.27
N LEU A 199 -53.08 2.24 -47.18
CA LEU A 199 -52.95 2.41 -48.64
C LEU A 199 -53.39 1.09 -49.32
N ALA A 200 -54.70 0.94 -49.51
CA ALA A 200 -55.30 -0.01 -50.46
C ALA A 200 -56.63 0.57 -50.95
#